data_AF-A0A7X7HMA5-F1
#
_entry.id   AF-A0A7X7HMA5-F1
#
_cell.length_a   1.000
_cell.length_b   1.000
_cell.length_c   1.000
_cell.angle_alpha   90.00
_cell.angle_beta   90.00
_cell.angle_gamma   90.00
#
_symmetry.space_group_name_H-M   'P 1'
#
loop_
_entity.id
_entity.type
_entity.pdbx_description
1 polymer ?
#
loop_
_entity_poly.entity_id
_entity_poly.type
_entity_poly.pdbx_seq_one_letter_code
_entity_poly.pdbx_strand_id
1 'polypeptide(L)'
;MTNPGGKIAWSGVVTSVQPRIRLTRSFDQRSHTYQGYVLRVRGTVGDEAREVSVAIGEAAQAKHGFQTGDTVSGEGEPVADPRLETAELYKASKLRVLARTAGEPSVPPPWHGLAPALPVYRERGHRRLAARTYDTSCRSCIWGALMAVEMIVDHWNASQKRYRTETFCYGPLSCPLYRAGPTRKVPGRKGMSWEEEDWVDEDAVSHRDPDD
;
A
#
# COMPACT_ATOMS: atom_id res chain seq x y z
N MET A 1 -7.89 31.43 4.11
CA MET A 1 -6.55 31.35 4.74
C MET A 1 -6.43 29.98 5.38
N THR A 2 -5.76 29.04 4.72
CA THR A 2 -5.52 27.69 5.26
C THR A 2 -4.30 27.73 6.16
N ASN A 3 -4.47 27.32 7.42
CA ASN A 3 -3.41 27.28 8.41
C ASN A 3 -2.31 26.29 7.94
N PRO A 4 -1.03 26.71 7.84
CA PRO A 4 0.04 25.78 7.52
C PRO A 4 0.21 24.82 8.71
N GLY A 5 -0.26 23.59 8.55
CA GLY A 5 -0.32 22.58 9.62
C GLY A 5 -1.72 22.16 10.07
N GLY A 6 -2.78 22.66 9.42
CA GLY A 6 -4.15 22.25 9.71
C GLY A 6 -4.48 20.84 9.21
N LYS A 7 -5.18 20.05 10.02
CA LYS A 7 -5.77 18.80 9.54
C LYS A 7 -6.93 19.10 8.60
N ILE A 8 -7.01 18.33 7.51
CA ILE A 8 -8.08 18.36 6.53
C ILE A 8 -9.10 17.28 6.92
N ALA A 9 -10.35 17.68 7.08
CA ALA A 9 -11.46 16.75 7.30
C ALA A 9 -11.78 15.99 6.02
N TRP A 10 -12.14 14.72 6.16
CA TRP A 10 -12.56 13.88 5.04
C TRP A 10 -13.67 12.93 5.46
N SER A 11 -14.52 12.56 4.51
CA SER A 11 -15.55 11.55 4.69
C SER A 11 -15.94 10.92 3.36
N GLY A 12 -16.50 9.73 3.40
CA GLY A 12 -16.95 9.04 2.18
C GLY A 12 -16.96 7.54 2.31
N VAL A 13 -17.04 6.87 1.16
CA VAL A 13 -17.08 5.42 1.06
C VAL A 13 -15.68 4.88 0.83
N VAL A 14 -15.26 3.91 1.64
CA VAL A 14 -13.98 3.21 1.44
C VAL A 14 -14.04 2.40 0.15
N THR A 15 -13.11 2.64 -0.77
CA THR A 15 -12.95 1.89 -2.03
C THR A 15 -11.83 0.86 -1.96
N SER A 16 -10.93 0.97 -0.97
CA SER A 16 -9.81 0.06 -0.78
C SER A 16 -9.21 0.18 0.63
N VAL A 17 -8.72 -0.95 1.16
CA VAL A 17 -7.88 -1.01 2.36
C VAL A 17 -6.68 -1.91 2.04
N GLN A 18 -5.50 -1.30 1.91
CA GLN A 18 -4.26 -1.99 1.50
C GLN A 18 -3.16 -1.81 2.54
N PRO A 19 -2.19 -2.73 2.65
CA PRO A 19 -1.09 -2.58 3.58
C PRO A 19 -0.22 -1.38 3.19
N ARG A 20 0.16 -0.57 4.19
CA ARG A 20 1.07 0.56 4.07
C ARG A 20 2.47 0.08 4.41
N ILE A 21 3.25 -0.20 3.36
CA ILE A 21 4.60 -0.75 3.49
C ILE A 21 5.56 0.16 2.74
N ARG A 22 6.67 0.51 3.40
CA ARG A 22 7.82 1.15 2.75
C ARG A 22 8.88 0.10 2.48
N LEU A 23 9.38 0.10 1.25
CA LEU A 23 10.47 -0.76 0.82
C LEU A 23 11.76 0.06 0.74
N THR A 24 12.80 -0.37 1.42
CA THR A 24 14.14 0.18 1.29
C THR A 24 15.00 -0.80 0.52
N ARG A 25 15.73 -0.33 -0.48
CA ARG A 25 16.65 -1.12 -1.30
C ARG A 25 18.04 -0.49 -1.27
N SER A 26 19.08 -1.33 -1.26
CA SER A 26 20.48 -0.93 -1.34
C SER A 26 21.23 -2.01 -2.12
N PHE A 27 21.40 -1.81 -3.42
CA PHE A 27 21.93 -2.83 -4.33
C PHE A 27 21.09 -4.12 -4.28
N ASP A 28 21.67 -5.25 -3.86
CA ASP A 28 21.01 -6.56 -3.69
C ASP A 28 20.23 -6.69 -2.36
N GLN A 29 20.40 -5.75 -1.43
CA GLN A 29 19.72 -5.76 -0.14
C GLN A 29 18.34 -5.11 -0.22
N ARG A 30 17.38 -5.68 0.51
CA ARG A 30 16.03 -5.12 0.68
C ARG A 30 15.53 -5.26 2.11
N SER A 31 14.74 -4.29 2.57
CA SER A 31 14.05 -4.35 3.85
C SER A 31 12.66 -3.70 3.76
N HIS A 32 11.72 -4.22 4.55
CA HIS A 32 10.33 -3.76 4.58
C HIS A 32 10.00 -3.14 5.92
N THR A 33 9.43 -1.93 5.89
CA THR A 33 8.84 -1.30 7.07
C THR A 33 7.32 -1.35 6.96
N TYR A 34 6.68 -2.12 7.83
CA TYR A 34 5.23 -2.27 7.90
C TYR A 34 4.66 -1.17 8.80
N GLN A 35 3.96 -0.20 8.22
CA GLN A 35 3.60 1.05 8.92
C GLN A 35 2.11 1.19 9.25
N GLY A 36 1.25 0.31 8.74
CA GLY A 36 -0.20 0.40 8.90
C GLY A 36 -0.94 0.07 7.61
N TYR A 37 -1.99 0.82 7.31
CA TYR A 37 -2.82 0.62 6.13
C TYR A 37 -3.06 1.94 5.40
N VAL A 38 -3.35 1.86 4.11
CA VAL A 38 -3.85 2.98 3.31
C VAL A 38 -5.31 2.72 2.99
N LEU A 39 -6.17 3.62 3.46
CA LEU A 39 -7.56 3.70 3.03
C LEU A 39 -7.61 4.49 1.73
N ARG A 40 -8.38 4.06 0.74
CA ARG A 40 -8.86 4.95 -0.33
C ARG A 40 -10.31 5.25 -0.06
N VAL A 41 -10.68 6.53 -0.06
CA VAL A 41 -12.02 7.00 0.29
C VAL A 41 -12.52 7.89 -0.83
N ARG A 42 -13.67 7.52 -1.42
CA ARG A 42 -14.38 8.36 -2.38
C ARG A 42 -15.44 9.16 -1.63
N GLY A 43 -15.31 10.48 -1.63
CA GLY A 43 -16.28 11.36 -0.97
C GLY A 43 -15.79 12.79 -0.97
N THR A 44 -15.72 13.40 0.22
CA THR A 44 -15.38 14.81 0.40
C THR A 44 -14.07 14.95 1.16
N VAL A 45 -13.24 15.90 0.75
CA VAL A 45 -11.94 16.25 1.34
C VAL A 45 -11.89 17.77 1.50
N GLY A 46 -11.96 18.27 2.72
CA GLY A 46 -12.26 19.67 2.97
C GLY A 46 -13.60 20.04 2.32
N ASP A 47 -13.56 20.92 1.33
CA ASP A 47 -14.74 21.38 0.58
C ASP A 47 -14.85 20.75 -0.82
N GLU A 48 -13.98 19.81 -1.18
CA GLU A 48 -13.89 19.22 -2.52
C GLU A 48 -14.44 17.78 -2.55
N ALA A 49 -15.27 17.47 -3.56
CA ALA A 49 -15.71 16.10 -3.84
C ALA A 49 -14.67 15.36 -4.70
N ARG A 50 -13.90 14.46 -4.11
CA ARG A 50 -12.85 13.67 -4.79
C ARG A 50 -12.51 12.38 -4.04
N GLU A 51 -11.71 11.52 -4.66
CA GLU A 51 -11.05 10.42 -3.93
C GLU A 51 -9.84 10.95 -3.16
N VAL A 52 -9.57 10.37 -1.99
CA VAL A 52 -8.37 10.61 -1.19
C VAL A 52 -7.79 9.30 -0.67
N SER A 53 -6.46 9.21 -0.60
CA SER A 53 -5.78 8.15 0.15
C SER A 53 -5.33 8.62 1.54
N VAL A 54 -5.64 7.83 2.58
CA VAL A 54 -5.38 8.17 3.99
C VAL A 54 -4.59 7.05 4.67
N ALA A 55 -3.41 7.38 5.18
CA ALA A 55 -2.60 6.48 5.99
C ALA A 55 -3.15 6.38 7.42
N ILE A 56 -3.41 5.16 7.85
CA ILE A 56 -3.82 4.82 9.21
C ILE A 56 -2.83 3.83 9.84
N GLY A 57 -2.70 3.87 11.17
CA GLY A 57 -1.86 2.93 11.90
C GLY A 57 -2.54 1.57 12.12
N GLU A 58 -1.75 0.58 12.52
CA GLU A 58 -2.23 -0.78 12.82
C GLU A 58 -3.32 -0.79 13.90
N ALA A 59 -3.11 -0.06 15.00
CA ALA A 59 -4.10 0.03 16.08
C ALA A 59 -5.43 0.65 15.62
N ALA A 60 -5.40 1.59 14.68
CA ALA A 60 -6.62 2.17 14.12
C ALA A 60 -7.39 1.14 13.28
N GLN A 61 -6.68 0.37 12.45
CA GLN A 61 -7.32 -0.71 11.68
C GLN A 61 -7.84 -1.83 12.61
N ALA A 62 -7.10 -2.23 13.64
CA ALA A 62 -7.56 -3.22 14.60
C ALA A 62 -8.81 -2.76 15.36
N LYS A 63 -8.86 -1.48 15.76
CA LYS A 63 -10.00 -0.90 16.48
C LYS A 63 -11.24 -0.75 15.62
N HIS A 64 -11.08 -0.23 14.40
CA HIS A 64 -12.21 0.17 13.56
C HIS A 64 -12.56 -0.88 12.50
N GLY A 65 -11.63 -1.77 12.14
CA GLY A 65 -11.82 -2.79 11.13
C GLY A 65 -12.39 -2.22 9.84
N PHE A 66 -11.74 -1.21 9.25
CA PHE A 66 -12.23 -0.58 8.02
C PHE A 66 -12.24 -1.59 6.88
N GLN A 67 -13.28 -1.55 6.06
CA GLN A 67 -13.46 -2.42 4.90
C GLN A 67 -14.02 -1.63 3.71
N THR A 68 -13.79 -2.14 2.51
CA THR A 68 -14.42 -1.62 1.29
C THR A 68 -15.95 -1.59 1.45
N GLY A 69 -16.56 -0.46 1.06
CA GLY A 69 -17.99 -0.21 1.18
C GLY A 69 -18.40 0.49 2.48
N ASP A 70 -17.56 0.51 3.51
CA ASP A 70 -17.84 1.28 4.73
C ASP A 70 -17.94 2.78 4.43
N THR A 71 -18.92 3.44 5.04
CA THR A 71 -18.96 4.91 5.09
C THR A 71 -18.20 5.37 6.32
N VAL A 72 -17.18 6.20 6.12
CA VAL A 72 -16.20 6.58 7.14
C VAL A 72 -15.96 8.08 7.14
N SER A 73 -15.39 8.57 8.24
CA SER A 73 -14.90 9.95 8.33
C SER A 73 -13.65 10.05 9.20
N GLY A 74 -12.89 11.11 9.01
CA GLY A 74 -11.77 11.46 9.86
C GLY A 74 -11.15 12.80 9.49
N GLU A 75 -9.97 13.03 10.06
CA GLU A 75 -9.12 14.18 9.76
C GLU A 75 -7.70 13.68 9.51
N GLY A 76 -6.95 14.32 8.62
CA GLY A 76 -5.54 13.98 8.36
C GLY A 76 -4.73 15.19 7.94
N GLU A 77 -3.43 15.13 8.11
CA GLU A 77 -2.51 16.17 7.62
C GLU A 77 -2.01 15.77 6.23
N PRO A 78 -1.74 16.72 5.32
CA PRO A 78 -1.00 16.43 4.10
C PRO A 78 0.35 15.78 4.41
N VAL A 79 0.69 14.75 3.64
CA VAL A 79 1.99 14.11 3.71
C VAL A 79 3.10 15.11 3.37
N ALA A 80 4.13 15.17 4.22
CA ALA A 80 5.22 16.13 4.08
C ALA A 80 6.15 15.83 2.88
N ASP A 81 6.43 14.55 2.62
CA ASP A 81 7.22 14.12 1.46
C ASP A 81 6.49 12.98 0.73
N PRO A 82 5.84 13.26 -0.42
CA PRO A 82 5.10 12.26 -1.18
C PRO A 82 5.99 11.18 -1.82
N ARG A 83 7.32 11.30 -1.75
CA ARG A 83 8.23 10.25 -2.21
C ARG A 83 8.38 9.11 -1.20
N LEU A 84 8.01 9.35 0.06
CA LEU A 84 8.17 8.42 1.18
C LEU A 84 6.86 7.76 1.61
N GLU A 85 5.76 8.09 0.93
CA GLU A 85 4.41 7.74 1.33
C GLU A 85 3.48 7.70 0.11
N THR A 86 2.57 6.72 0.07
CA THR A 86 1.62 6.57 -1.05
C THR A 86 0.24 7.11 -0.72
N ALA A 87 -0.03 7.40 0.56
CA ALA A 87 -1.18 8.18 0.99
C ALA A 87 -1.01 9.68 0.68
N GLU A 88 -2.12 10.40 0.51
CA GLU A 88 -2.15 11.86 0.44
C GLU A 88 -2.20 12.48 1.84
N LEU A 89 -2.94 11.85 2.76
CA LEU A 89 -3.09 12.29 4.14
C LEU A 89 -2.49 11.27 5.12
N TYR A 90 -1.84 11.75 6.17
CA TYR A 90 -1.31 10.95 7.27
C TYR A 90 -1.72 11.52 8.64
N LYS A 91 -1.19 10.93 9.73
CA LYS A 91 -1.50 11.31 11.12
C LYS A 91 -3.02 11.39 11.36
N ALA A 92 -3.72 10.40 10.83
CA ALA A 92 -5.17 10.37 10.83
C ALA A 92 -5.73 10.37 12.27
N SER A 93 -6.79 11.13 12.50
CA SER A 93 -7.47 11.25 13.79
C SER A 93 -8.97 11.41 13.61
N LYS A 94 -9.72 11.37 14.72
CA LYS A 94 -11.20 11.44 14.73
C LYS A 94 -11.86 10.43 13.77
N LEU A 95 -11.18 9.29 13.61
CA LEU A 95 -11.60 8.18 12.76
C LEU A 95 -12.92 7.60 13.27
N ARG A 96 -13.91 7.51 12.38
CA ARG A 96 -15.23 6.94 12.67
C ARG A 96 -15.70 6.10 11.50
N VAL A 97 -16.42 5.03 11.83
CA VAL A 97 -17.27 4.30 10.89
C VAL A 97 -18.69 4.80 11.12
N LEU A 98 -19.28 5.38 10.08
CA LEU A 98 -20.62 5.98 10.10
C LEU A 98 -21.68 4.96 9.68
N ALA A 99 -21.35 4.12 8.72
CA ALA A 99 -22.18 3.00 8.30
C ALA A 99 -21.27 1.85 7.82
N ARG A 100 -21.66 0.62 8.09
CA ARG A 100 -20.99 -0.57 7.55
C ARG A 100 -21.58 -0.93 6.19
N THR A 101 -20.76 -1.53 5.35
CA THR A 101 -21.30 -2.20 4.16
C THR A 101 -22.31 -3.27 4.58
N ALA A 102 -23.47 -3.28 3.94
CA ALA A 102 -24.53 -4.28 4.15
C ALA A 102 -24.65 -5.23 2.93
N GLY A 103 -23.73 -5.12 1.97
CA GLY A 103 -23.77 -5.87 0.71
C GLY A 103 -23.25 -7.30 0.83
N GLU A 104 -23.69 -8.16 -0.08
CA GLU A 104 -23.15 -9.50 -0.24
C GLU A 104 -21.65 -9.44 -0.58
N PRO A 105 -20.84 -10.40 -0.09
CA PRO A 105 -19.43 -10.49 -0.46
C PRO A 105 -19.30 -10.61 -1.98
N SER A 106 -18.45 -9.77 -2.59
CA SER A 106 -18.11 -9.93 -4.00
C SER A 106 -17.37 -11.26 -4.22
N VAL A 107 -17.67 -11.96 -5.31
CA VAL A 107 -16.92 -13.16 -5.71
C VAL A 107 -15.47 -12.75 -6.00
N PRO A 108 -14.48 -13.30 -5.26
CA PRO A 108 -13.08 -12.99 -5.51
C PRO A 108 -12.59 -13.68 -6.79
N PRO A 109 -11.52 -13.16 -7.43
CA PRO A 109 -10.83 -11.90 -7.13
C PRO A 109 -11.45 -10.66 -7.83
N PRO A 110 -11.22 -9.42 -7.35
CA PRO A 110 -10.38 -9.02 -6.20
C PRO A 110 -10.97 -9.47 -4.86
N TRP A 111 -10.10 -9.67 -3.87
CA TRP A 111 -10.53 -9.99 -2.49
C TRP A 111 -10.87 -8.69 -1.77
N HIS A 112 -12.10 -8.62 -1.26
CA HIS A 112 -12.58 -7.57 -0.37
C HIS A 112 -12.90 -8.15 1.00
N GLY A 113 -13.01 -7.29 2.01
CA GLY A 113 -13.28 -7.67 3.39
C GLY A 113 -12.30 -7.01 4.35
N LEU A 114 -12.12 -7.61 5.52
CA LEU A 114 -11.17 -7.14 6.51
C LEU A 114 -9.74 -7.41 6.04
N ALA A 115 -8.96 -6.34 5.85
CA ALA A 115 -7.53 -6.47 5.60
C ALA A 115 -6.86 -7.25 6.75
N PRO A 116 -6.07 -8.31 6.46
CA PRO A 116 -5.33 -9.09 7.45
C PRO A 116 -4.39 -8.23 8.30
N ALA A 117 -3.93 -8.79 9.42
CA ALA A 117 -2.90 -8.15 10.24
C ALA A 117 -1.57 -8.01 9.46
N LEU A 118 -0.76 -6.99 9.77
CA LEU A 118 0.53 -6.74 9.12
C LEU A 118 1.50 -7.94 9.16
N PRO A 119 1.58 -8.74 10.25
CA PRO A 119 2.37 -9.96 10.26
C PRO A 119 1.97 -10.96 9.19
N VAL A 120 0.70 -11.05 8.81
CA VAL A 120 0.22 -11.97 7.76
C VAL A 120 0.79 -11.56 6.39
N TYR A 121 0.82 -10.27 6.07
CA TYR A 121 1.47 -9.81 4.84
C TYR A 121 2.97 -10.13 4.86
N ARG A 122 3.63 -9.94 6.00
CA ARG A 122 5.05 -10.26 6.16
C ARG A 122 5.33 -11.74 5.94
N GLU A 123 4.55 -12.59 6.59
CA GLU A 123 4.65 -14.03 6.51
C GLU A 123 4.43 -14.52 5.09
N ARG A 124 3.41 -14.01 4.38
CA ARG A 124 3.12 -14.45 3.00
C ARG A 124 4.17 -14.05 1.97
N GLY A 125 4.99 -13.04 2.26
CA GLY A 125 5.87 -12.45 1.26
C GLY A 125 5.09 -11.85 0.07
N HIS A 126 5.82 -11.15 -0.80
CA HIS A 126 5.22 -10.45 -1.93
C HIS A 126 5.77 -10.97 -3.25
N ARG A 127 4.98 -10.81 -4.31
CA ARG A 127 5.44 -10.92 -5.70
C ARG A 127 5.29 -9.58 -6.40
N ARG A 128 6.19 -9.25 -7.35
CA ARG A 128 6.07 -8.05 -8.18
C ARG A 128 4.76 -8.12 -8.99
N LEU A 129 3.94 -7.07 -8.91
CA LEU A 129 2.68 -6.98 -9.64
C LEU A 129 2.85 -6.01 -10.81
N ALA A 130 2.31 -6.34 -11.98
CA ALA A 130 2.24 -5.42 -13.11
C ALA A 130 1.42 -4.17 -12.74
N ALA A 131 1.97 -2.98 -12.98
CA ALA A 131 1.32 -1.72 -12.64
C ALA A 131 -0.08 -1.59 -13.25
N ARG A 132 -0.22 -2.00 -14.53
CA ARG A 132 -1.51 -2.03 -15.22
C ARG A 132 -2.53 -2.91 -14.48
N THR A 133 -2.14 -4.11 -14.07
CA THR A 133 -3.01 -5.02 -13.33
C THR A 133 -3.39 -4.46 -11.96
N TYR A 134 -2.45 -3.80 -11.28
CA TYR A 134 -2.75 -3.09 -10.05
C TYR A 134 -3.84 -2.03 -10.29
N ASP A 135 -3.64 -1.14 -11.26
CA ASP A 135 -4.54 -0.02 -11.53
C ASP A 135 -5.93 -0.48 -11.97
N THR A 136 -6.03 -1.51 -12.81
CA THR A 136 -7.32 -1.95 -13.37
C THR A 136 -8.08 -2.92 -12.48
N SER A 137 -7.39 -3.68 -11.63
CA SER A 137 -8.00 -4.88 -11.01
C SER A 137 -7.64 -5.07 -9.54
N CYS A 138 -6.40 -4.76 -9.12
CA CYS A 138 -5.97 -5.02 -7.74
C CYS A 138 -6.00 -3.78 -6.83
N ARG A 139 -6.33 -2.59 -7.33
CA ARG A 139 -6.35 -1.34 -6.54
C ARG A 139 -7.34 -1.37 -5.37
N SER A 140 -8.43 -2.13 -5.48
CA SER A 140 -9.42 -2.35 -4.40
C SER A 140 -9.17 -3.63 -3.60
N CYS A 141 -8.24 -4.48 -4.03
CA CYS A 141 -7.97 -5.78 -3.43
C CYS A 141 -7.17 -5.61 -2.13
N ILE A 142 -7.56 -6.30 -1.05
CA ILE A 142 -6.82 -6.31 0.24
C ILE A 142 -5.38 -6.80 0.08
N TRP A 143 -5.13 -7.66 -0.93
CA TRP A 143 -3.81 -8.23 -1.19
C TRP A 143 -2.94 -7.40 -2.13
N GLY A 144 -3.49 -6.37 -2.76
CA GLY A 144 -2.71 -5.44 -3.57
C GLY A 144 -1.95 -4.46 -2.68
N ALA A 145 -0.76 -4.04 -3.09
CA ALA A 145 -0.01 -3.02 -2.38
C ALA A 145 0.68 -2.07 -3.37
N LEU A 146 0.58 -0.77 -3.11
CA LEU A 146 1.42 0.26 -3.73
C LEU A 146 2.40 0.74 -2.67
N MET A 147 3.69 0.46 -2.86
CA MET A 147 4.73 0.79 -1.90
C MET A 147 5.57 1.97 -2.37
N ALA A 148 5.87 2.87 -1.44
CA ALA A 148 6.95 3.84 -1.63
C ALA A 148 8.28 3.10 -1.49
N VAL A 149 9.15 3.25 -2.49
CA VAL A 149 10.45 2.59 -2.56
C VAL A 149 11.55 3.64 -2.44
N GLU A 150 12.35 3.50 -1.40
CA GLU A 150 13.57 4.29 -1.17
C GLU A 150 14.79 3.45 -1.57
N MET A 151 15.53 3.89 -2.58
CA MET A 151 16.73 3.23 -3.07
C MET A 151 17.96 4.01 -2.64
N ILE A 152 18.79 3.43 -1.77
CA ILE A 152 20.10 3.94 -1.40
C ILE A 152 21.07 3.62 -2.53
N VAL A 153 21.61 4.66 -3.18
CA VAL A 153 22.51 4.52 -4.33
C VAL A 153 23.93 4.19 -3.87
N ASP A 154 24.37 4.77 -2.76
CA ASP A 154 25.69 4.54 -2.18
C ASP A 154 25.55 4.13 -0.72
N HIS A 155 25.84 2.86 -0.41
CA HIS A 155 25.77 2.35 0.96
C HIS A 155 26.72 3.10 1.91
N TRP A 156 27.83 3.64 1.40
CA TRP A 156 28.79 4.43 2.17
C TRP A 156 28.35 5.88 2.38
N ASN A 157 27.33 6.34 1.64
CA ASN A 157 26.71 7.64 1.81
C ASN A 157 25.20 7.53 1.59
N ALA A 158 24.49 7.09 2.65
CA ALA A 158 23.06 6.82 2.61
C ALA A 158 22.17 8.04 2.33
N SER A 159 22.73 9.26 2.28
CA SER A 159 21.99 10.46 1.85
C SER A 159 21.70 10.46 0.34
N GLN A 160 22.48 9.73 -0.46
CA GLN A 160 22.27 9.59 -1.90
C GLN A 160 21.16 8.57 -2.17
N LYS A 161 19.96 9.09 -2.41
CA LYS A 161 18.76 8.28 -2.57
C LYS A 161 18.03 8.56 -3.87
N ARG A 162 17.36 7.53 -4.40
CA ARG A 162 16.33 7.64 -5.43
C ARG A 162 15.02 7.08 -4.92
N TYR A 163 13.93 7.54 -5.51
CA TYR A 163 12.58 7.18 -5.07
C TYR A 163 11.76 6.73 -6.26
N ARG A 164 10.89 5.75 -6.04
CA ARG A 164 9.80 5.39 -6.96
C ARG A 164 8.68 4.70 -6.20
N THR A 165 7.59 4.44 -6.88
CA THR A 165 6.53 3.56 -6.39
C THR A 165 6.58 2.22 -7.12
N GLU A 166 6.35 1.13 -6.39
CA GLU A 166 6.25 -0.22 -6.95
C GLU A 166 4.96 -0.89 -6.49
N THR A 167 4.42 -1.76 -7.33
CA THR A 167 3.19 -2.51 -7.08
C THR A 167 3.50 -3.96 -6.78
N PHE A 168 2.81 -4.52 -5.79
CA PHE A 168 3.03 -5.87 -5.29
C PHE A 168 1.72 -6.61 -5.02
N CYS A 169 1.80 -7.94 -5.04
CA CYS A 169 0.69 -8.84 -4.72
C CYS A 169 1.08 -9.78 -3.57
N TYR A 170 0.24 -9.81 -2.54
CA TYR A 170 0.31 -10.74 -1.41
C TYR A 170 -0.72 -11.87 -1.50
N GLY A 171 -1.58 -11.85 -2.53
CA GLY A 171 -2.72 -12.75 -2.66
C GLY A 171 -2.31 -14.13 -3.17
N PRO A 172 -3.26 -15.08 -3.22
CA PRO A 172 -3.02 -16.47 -3.64
C PRO A 172 -2.14 -16.60 -4.86
N LEU A 173 -1.25 -17.59 -4.86
CA LEU A 173 -0.37 -17.85 -6.00
C LEU A 173 -1.18 -18.22 -7.25
N SER A 174 -2.31 -18.92 -7.06
CA SER A 174 -3.31 -19.32 -8.06
C SER A 174 -4.19 -18.19 -8.59
N CYS A 175 -4.07 -16.96 -8.06
CA CYS A 175 -4.92 -15.82 -8.42
C CYS A 175 -4.97 -15.59 -9.96
N PRO A 176 -6.14 -15.70 -10.61
CA PRO A 176 -6.24 -15.57 -12.07
C PRO A 176 -5.97 -14.15 -12.58
N LEU A 177 -6.15 -13.12 -11.73
CA LEU A 177 -5.84 -11.73 -12.07
C LEU A 177 -4.35 -11.41 -11.97
N TYR A 178 -3.55 -12.21 -11.25
CA TYR A 178 -2.14 -11.92 -11.06
C TYR A 178 -1.38 -11.92 -12.39
N ARG A 179 -0.58 -10.88 -12.60
CA ARG A 179 0.39 -10.77 -13.70
C ARG A 179 1.66 -10.18 -13.12
N ALA A 180 2.78 -10.89 -13.31
CA ALA A 180 4.08 -10.44 -12.83
C ALA A 180 4.42 -9.06 -13.43
N GLY A 181 4.95 -8.18 -12.60
CA GLY A 181 5.56 -6.94 -13.07
C GLY A 181 6.91 -7.21 -13.75
N PRO A 182 7.48 -6.24 -14.47
CA PRO A 182 8.84 -6.39 -14.99
C PRO A 182 9.86 -6.45 -13.84
N THR A 183 11.01 -7.05 -14.12
CA THR A 183 12.19 -7.02 -13.24
C THR A 183 12.57 -5.59 -12.86
N ARG A 184 13.16 -5.46 -11.67
CA ARG A 184 13.40 -4.16 -11.05
C ARG A 184 14.88 -3.88 -10.93
N LYS A 185 15.32 -2.80 -11.58
CA LYS A 185 16.70 -2.32 -11.45
C LYS A 185 16.86 -1.45 -10.21
N VAL A 186 17.90 -1.74 -9.43
CA VAL A 186 18.32 -0.99 -8.24
C VAL A 186 19.66 -0.31 -8.56
N PRO A 187 19.71 1.03 -8.56
CA PRO A 187 20.93 1.77 -8.84
C PRO A 187 21.95 1.58 -7.71
N GLY A 188 23.22 1.49 -8.09
CA GLY A 188 24.36 1.42 -7.19
C GLY A 188 25.41 2.50 -7.48
N ARG A 189 26.44 2.52 -6.64
CA ARG A 189 27.54 3.49 -6.69
C ARG A 189 28.22 3.48 -8.06
N LYS A 190 28.69 4.64 -8.55
CA LYS A 190 29.43 4.78 -9.82
C LYS A 190 28.69 4.22 -11.05
N GLY A 191 27.36 4.27 -11.06
CA GLY A 191 26.56 3.84 -12.21
C GLY A 191 26.33 2.33 -12.30
N MET A 192 26.72 1.56 -11.27
CA MET A 192 26.33 0.16 -11.16
C MET A 192 24.81 0.01 -11.08
N SER A 193 24.30 -1.14 -11.47
CA SER A 193 22.90 -1.51 -11.32
C SER A 193 22.82 -2.99 -10.98
N TRP A 194 21.96 -3.32 -10.03
CA TRP A 194 21.55 -4.69 -9.77
C TRP A 194 20.14 -4.88 -10.33
N GLU A 195 19.84 -6.04 -10.90
CA GLU A 195 18.52 -6.38 -11.40
C GLU A 195 17.90 -7.46 -10.52
N GLU A 196 16.73 -7.15 -9.96
CA GLU A 196 15.94 -8.11 -9.19
C GLU A 196 15.24 -9.07 -10.14
N GLU A 197 15.86 -10.23 -10.33
CA GLU A 197 15.39 -11.34 -11.16
C GLU A 197 14.17 -12.06 -10.55
N ASP A 198 13.59 -12.98 -11.31
CA ASP A 198 12.34 -13.66 -10.94
C ASP A 198 12.49 -14.60 -9.74
N TRP A 199 13.68 -15.20 -9.56
CA TRP A 199 13.97 -16.08 -8.42
C TRP A 199 13.77 -15.38 -7.06
N VAL A 200 13.84 -14.05 -7.02
CA VAL A 200 13.57 -13.28 -5.81
C VAL A 200 12.11 -13.35 -5.39
N ASP A 201 11.18 -13.26 -6.35
CA ASP A 201 9.75 -13.43 -6.06
C ASP A 201 9.47 -14.89 -5.70
N GLU A 202 10.11 -15.85 -6.37
CA GLU A 202 9.99 -17.29 -6.11
C GLU A 202 10.46 -17.65 -4.69
N ASP A 203 11.63 -17.17 -4.28
CA ASP A 203 12.18 -17.34 -2.93
C ASP A 203 11.25 -16.73 -1.87
N ALA A 204 10.76 -15.50 -2.11
CA ALA A 204 9.90 -14.77 -1.19
C ALA A 204 8.54 -15.45 -0.91
N VAL A 205 8.11 -16.35 -1.80
CA VAL A 205 6.84 -17.10 -1.66
C VAL A 205 7.02 -18.61 -1.68
N SER A 206 8.25 -19.11 -1.60
CA SER A 206 8.60 -20.53 -1.75
C SER A 206 7.93 -21.44 -0.72
N HIS A 207 7.55 -20.88 0.43
CA HIS A 207 6.87 -21.57 1.52
C HIS A 207 5.36 -21.61 1.39
N ARG A 208 4.77 -21.04 0.33
CA ARG A 208 3.32 -20.90 0.17
C ARG A 208 2.73 -21.95 -0.74
N ASP A 209 1.54 -22.42 -0.36
CA ASP A 209 0.70 -23.23 -1.23
C ASP A 209 -0.03 -22.36 -2.27
N PRO A 210 -0.53 -22.97 -3.37
CA PRO A 210 -1.19 -22.23 -4.44
C PRO A 210 -2.33 -21.30 -3.99
N ASP A 211 -3.14 -21.76 -3.04
CA ASP A 211 -4.34 -21.07 -2.58
C ASP A 211 -4.14 -20.32 -1.25
N ASP A 212 -2.93 -20.31 -0.71
CA ASP A 212 -2.57 -19.50 0.46
C ASP A 212 -2.75 -18.02 0.14
#